data_AF-A0A328L235-F1
#
_entry.id   AF-A0A328L235-F1
#
_cell.length_a   1.000
_cell.length_b   1.000
_cell.length_c   1.000
_cell.angle_alpha   90.00
_cell.angle_beta   90.00
_cell.angle_gamma   90.00
#
_symmetry.space_group_name_H-M   'P 1'
#
loop_
_entity.id
_entity.type
_entity.pdbx_description
1 polymer ?
#
loop_
_entity_poly.entity_id
_entity_poly.type
_entity_poly.pdbx_seq_one_letter_code
_entity_poly.pdbx_strand_id
1 'polypeptide(L)'
;MKSNLEKRLSYLYTGELFSVITFIFTSYLLNYAYPTLHLYCLYSFWISFLLLEFILLQGTLYWYVKWKRLKKEKTSVTPIRMIQYLKILKKINIALLITGFITFTIDFVIWYPHLPLGGVSFTLFIYIFALLEYINYYHTQLSYDNISDIKHLIKSKKLKPSCISKDFQRIS
;
A
#
# COMPACT_ATOMS: atom_id res chain seq x y z
N MET A 1 25.26 -7.23 -12.46
CA MET A 1 24.39 -6.13 -12.02
C MET A 1 22.96 -6.21 -12.57
N LYS A 2 22.73 -6.40 -13.88
CA LYS A 2 21.37 -6.50 -14.47
C LYS A 2 20.52 -7.65 -13.92
N SER A 3 21.10 -8.84 -13.76
CA SER A 3 20.41 -10.02 -13.19
C SER A 3 19.92 -9.81 -11.76
N ASN A 4 20.70 -9.12 -10.92
CA ASN A 4 20.30 -8.83 -9.53
C ASN A 4 19.15 -7.82 -9.46
N LEU A 5 19.12 -6.83 -10.37
CA LEU A 5 18.01 -5.88 -10.47
C LEU A 5 16.73 -6.55 -10.96
N GLU A 6 16.83 -7.45 -11.94
CA GLU A 6 15.69 -8.23 -12.43
C GLU A 6 15.10 -9.11 -11.34
N LYS A 7 15.94 -9.86 -10.61
CA LYS A 7 15.50 -10.67 -9.46
C LYS A 7 14.84 -9.82 -8.37
N ARG A 8 15.39 -8.64 -8.08
CA ARG A 8 14.81 -7.71 -7.10
C ARG A 8 13.43 -7.22 -7.53
N LEU A 9 13.28 -6.75 -8.77
CA LEU A 9 11.97 -6.30 -9.28
C LEU A 9 10.96 -7.44 -9.31
N SER A 10 11.43 -8.65 -9.62
CA SER A 10 10.61 -9.85 -9.56
C SER A 10 10.08 -10.11 -8.16
N TYR A 11 10.99 -10.14 -7.17
CA TYR A 11 10.66 -10.33 -5.77
C TYR A 11 9.66 -9.28 -5.27
N LEU A 12 9.85 -8.02 -5.65
CA LEU A 12 8.95 -6.92 -5.27
C LEU A 12 7.54 -7.16 -5.82
N TYR A 13 7.36 -7.34 -7.13
CA TYR A 13 5.99 -7.52 -7.65
C TYR A 13 5.34 -8.80 -7.11
N THR A 14 6.10 -9.89 -6.93
CA THR A 14 5.54 -11.14 -6.39
C THR A 14 5.20 -11.01 -4.91
N GLY A 15 5.99 -10.27 -4.15
CA GLY A 15 5.77 -10.04 -2.71
C GLY A 15 4.51 -9.23 -2.48
N GLU A 16 4.34 -8.12 -3.21
CA GLU A 16 3.13 -7.29 -3.14
C GLU A 16 1.87 -8.07 -3.54
N LEU A 17 1.94 -8.85 -4.63
CA LEU A 17 0.83 -9.69 -5.05
C LEU A 17 0.50 -10.78 -4.03
N PHE A 18 1.53 -11.37 -3.42
CA PHE A 18 1.36 -12.35 -2.35
C PHE A 18 0.70 -11.72 -1.12
N SER A 19 1.08 -10.49 -0.75
CA SER A 19 0.45 -9.73 0.32
C SER A 19 -1.03 -9.48 0.05
N VAL A 20 -1.41 -9.05 -1.16
CA VAL A 20 -2.82 -8.88 -1.58
C VAL A 20 -3.62 -10.18 -1.35
N ILE A 21 -3.13 -11.31 -1.86
CA ILE A 21 -3.83 -12.59 -1.72
C ILE A 21 -3.90 -13.01 -0.24
N THR A 22 -2.81 -12.83 0.50
CA THR A 22 -2.73 -13.21 1.91
C THR A 22 -3.65 -12.37 2.77
N PHE A 23 -3.77 -11.06 2.51
CA PHE A 23 -4.65 -10.17 3.26
C PHE A 23 -6.12 -10.50 3.05
N ILE A 24 -6.55 -10.81 1.83
CA ILE A 24 -7.92 -11.31 1.57
C ILE A 24 -8.20 -12.61 2.33
N PHE A 25 -7.27 -13.57 2.29
CA PHE A 25 -7.46 -14.84 2.98
C PHE A 25 -7.44 -14.69 4.51
N THR A 26 -6.51 -13.89 5.02
CA THR A 26 -6.40 -13.63 6.46
C THR A 26 -7.55 -12.81 7.00
N SER A 27 -8.11 -11.85 6.24
CA SER A 27 -9.30 -11.11 6.65
C SER A 27 -10.51 -12.05 6.81
N TYR A 28 -10.69 -12.97 5.87
CA TYR A 28 -11.73 -13.99 5.94
C TYR A 28 -11.54 -14.92 7.15
N LEU A 29 -10.33 -15.47 7.32
CA LEU A 29 -10.02 -16.32 8.47
C LEU A 29 -10.18 -15.60 9.80
N LEU A 30 -9.78 -14.34 9.90
CA LEU A 30 -9.89 -13.55 11.11
C LEU A 30 -11.36 -13.31 11.49
N ASN A 31 -12.20 -12.95 10.51
CA ASN A 31 -13.63 -12.79 10.74
C ASN A 31 -14.33 -14.11 11.12
N TYR A 32 -13.87 -15.24 10.55
CA TYR A 32 -14.38 -16.57 10.91
C TYR A 32 -13.95 -17.02 12.31
N ALA A 33 -12.68 -16.82 12.67
CA ALA A 33 -12.11 -17.26 13.94
C ALA A 33 -12.53 -16.36 15.12
N TYR A 34 -12.71 -15.06 14.87
CA TYR A 34 -13.07 -14.06 15.88
C TYR A 34 -14.34 -13.29 15.48
N PRO A 35 -15.51 -13.96 15.43
CA PRO A 35 -16.77 -13.33 15.02
C PRO A 35 -17.19 -12.19 15.97
N THR A 36 -16.70 -12.20 17.22
CA THR A 36 -16.92 -11.15 18.22
C THR A 36 -16.31 -9.80 17.85
N LEU A 37 -15.41 -9.74 16.87
CA LEU A 37 -14.86 -8.48 16.37
C LEU A 37 -15.84 -7.74 15.45
N HIS A 38 -16.87 -8.41 14.91
CA HIS A 38 -17.86 -7.82 14.02
C HIS A 38 -17.26 -7.00 12.85
N LEU A 39 -16.10 -7.43 12.32
CA LEU A 39 -15.32 -6.66 11.34
C LEU A 39 -16.14 -6.32 10.10
N TYR A 40 -16.85 -7.30 9.55
CA TYR A 40 -17.57 -7.12 8.29
C TYR A 40 -18.85 -6.27 8.43
N CYS A 41 -19.27 -5.96 9.66
CA CYS A 41 -20.38 -5.03 9.94
C CYS A 41 -19.92 -3.56 9.92
N LEU A 42 -18.62 -3.30 10.02
CA LEU A 42 -18.06 -1.95 10.08
C LEU A 42 -17.84 -1.39 8.67
N TYR A 43 -18.37 -0.20 8.39
CA TYR A 43 -18.10 0.49 7.13
C TYR A 43 -16.64 0.93 7.04
N SER A 44 -16.06 1.34 8.16
CA SER A 44 -14.64 1.68 8.28
C SER A 44 -13.73 0.52 7.91
N PHE A 45 -14.13 -0.73 8.22
CA PHE A 45 -13.36 -1.92 7.88
C PHE A 45 -13.24 -2.07 6.38
N TRP A 46 -14.38 -2.08 5.67
CA TRP A 46 -14.38 -2.27 4.22
C TRP A 46 -13.62 -1.17 3.48
N ILE A 47 -13.82 0.10 3.85
CA ILE A 47 -13.10 1.20 3.19
C ILE A 47 -11.60 1.12 3.46
N SER A 48 -11.19 0.84 4.70
CA SER A 48 -9.76 0.74 5.05
C SER A 48 -9.09 -0.46 4.39
N PHE A 49 -9.77 -1.61 4.38
CA PHE A 49 -9.27 -2.84 3.76
C PHE A 49 -9.15 -2.69 2.24
N LEU A 50 -10.20 -2.19 1.57
CA LEU A 50 -10.17 -1.95 0.12
C LEU A 50 -9.11 -0.90 -0.25
N LEU A 51 -8.92 0.13 0.56
CA LEU A 51 -7.85 1.11 0.35
C LEU A 51 -6.47 0.45 0.42
N LEU A 52 -6.23 -0.39 1.42
CA LEU A 52 -4.96 -1.12 1.57
C LEU A 52 -4.69 -1.98 0.33
N GLU A 53 -5.63 -2.83 -0.04
CA GLU A 53 -5.54 -3.70 -1.21
C GLU A 53 -5.31 -2.90 -2.50
N PHE A 54 -6.02 -1.79 -2.64
CA PHE A 54 -5.89 -0.92 -3.79
C PHE A 54 -4.48 -0.31 -3.91
N ILE A 55 -3.86 0.10 -2.80
CA ILE A 55 -2.49 0.62 -2.80
C ILE A 55 -1.48 -0.48 -3.13
N LEU A 56 -1.62 -1.68 -2.55
CA LEU A 56 -0.72 -2.81 -2.84
C LEU A 56 -0.81 -3.27 -4.30
N LEU A 57 -2.02 -3.25 -4.89
CA LEU A 57 -2.21 -3.51 -6.32
C LEU A 57 -1.51 -2.45 -7.18
N GLN A 58 -1.54 -1.17 -6.80
CA GLN A 58 -0.78 -0.13 -7.50
C GLN A 58 0.73 -0.39 -7.43
N GLY A 59 1.22 -0.81 -6.26
CA GLY A 59 2.61 -1.24 -6.06
C GLY A 59 2.99 -2.41 -6.96
N THR A 60 2.17 -3.46 -6.97
CA THR A 60 2.32 -4.64 -7.82
C THR A 60 2.42 -4.26 -9.29
N LEU A 61 1.47 -3.46 -9.78
CA LEU A 61 1.44 -2.99 -11.18
C LEU A 61 2.68 -2.15 -11.53
N TYR A 62 3.10 -1.27 -10.63
CA TYR A 62 4.29 -0.45 -10.82
C TYR A 62 5.55 -1.30 -10.97
N TRP A 63 5.78 -2.24 -10.06
CA TRP A 63 6.95 -3.12 -10.11
C TRP A 63 6.91 -4.07 -11.30
N TYR A 64 5.73 -4.61 -11.63
CA TYR A 64 5.54 -5.45 -12.81
C TYR A 64 5.87 -4.70 -14.12
N VAL A 65 5.41 -3.46 -14.27
CA VAL A 65 5.71 -2.64 -15.45
C VAL A 65 7.23 -2.40 -15.56
N LYS A 66 7.91 -2.07 -14.45
CA LYS A 66 9.36 -1.90 -14.44
C LYS A 66 10.11 -3.19 -14.80
N TRP A 67 9.69 -4.33 -14.25
CA TRP A 67 10.27 -5.64 -14.54
C TRP A 67 10.09 -6.03 -16.02
N LYS A 68 8.85 -5.93 -16.53
CA LYS A 68 8.50 -6.25 -17.92
C LYS A 68 9.33 -5.41 -18.90
N ARG A 69 9.53 -4.13 -18.58
CA ARG A 69 10.31 -3.22 -19.40
C ARG A 69 11.81 -3.50 -19.33
N LEU A 70 12.33 -3.84 -18.16
CA LEU A 70 13.73 -4.27 -18.02
C LEU A 70 14.00 -5.52 -18.87
N LYS A 71 13.05 -6.46 -18.91
CA LYS A 71 13.17 -7.69 -19.70
C LYS A 71 13.06 -7.46 -21.21
N LYS A 72 12.12 -6.61 -21.66
CA LYS A 72 11.88 -6.36 -23.10
C LYS A 72 12.80 -5.30 -23.72
N GLU A 73 12.94 -4.17 -23.04
CA GLU A 73 13.60 -2.96 -23.58
C GLU A 73 14.99 -2.73 -22.96
N LYS A 74 15.45 -3.59 -22.04
CA LYS A 74 16.71 -3.47 -21.31
C LYS A 74 16.84 -2.16 -20.50
N THR A 75 15.72 -1.48 -20.22
CA THR A 75 15.63 -0.25 -19.42
C THR A 75 14.63 -0.40 -18.28
N SER A 76 14.94 0.17 -17.11
CA SER A 76 14.06 0.20 -15.92
C SER A 76 13.25 1.50 -15.80
N VAL A 77 13.28 2.34 -16.84
CA VAL A 77 12.60 3.62 -16.89
C VAL A 77 11.10 3.42 -16.99
N THR A 78 10.33 4.00 -16.09
CA THR A 78 8.87 3.88 -16.07
C THR A 78 8.26 4.63 -17.26
N PRO A 79 7.26 4.07 -17.96
CA PRO A 79 6.56 4.77 -19.05
C PRO A 79 5.85 6.03 -18.56
N ILE A 80 5.86 7.09 -19.38
CA ILE A 80 5.18 8.36 -19.06
C ILE A 80 3.69 8.13 -18.79
N ARG A 81 3.03 7.27 -19.59
CA ARG A 81 1.63 6.89 -19.39
C ARG A 81 1.38 6.31 -18.00
N MET A 82 2.24 5.39 -17.55
CA MET A 82 2.14 4.80 -16.20
C MET A 82 2.26 5.85 -15.11
N ILE A 83 3.17 6.81 -15.28
CA ILE A 83 3.36 7.92 -14.33
C ILE A 83 2.12 8.82 -14.28
N GLN A 84 1.49 9.11 -15.42
CA GLN A 84 0.23 9.86 -15.47
C GLN A 84 -0.91 9.12 -14.76
N TYR A 85 -1.06 7.81 -14.99
CA TYR A 85 -2.03 6.98 -14.27
C TYR A 85 -1.80 7.04 -12.75
N LEU A 86 -0.54 6.89 -12.31
CA LEU A 86 -0.21 6.97 -10.88
C LEU A 86 -0.49 8.35 -10.27
N LYS A 87 -0.37 9.45 -11.03
CA LYS A 87 -0.76 10.79 -10.58
C LYS A 87 -2.27 10.90 -10.35
N ILE A 88 -3.10 10.29 -11.20
CA ILE A 88 -4.56 10.23 -11.02
C ILE A 88 -4.88 9.38 -9.79
N LEU A 89 -4.27 8.19 -9.69
CA LEU A 89 -4.43 7.29 -8.56
C LEU A 89 -4.00 7.94 -7.23
N LYS A 90 -2.97 8.79 -7.22
CA LYS A 90 -2.59 9.58 -6.03
C LYS A 90 -3.75 10.40 -5.49
N LYS A 91 -4.54 11.05 -6.36
CA LYS A 91 -5.71 11.84 -5.95
C LYS A 91 -6.83 10.96 -5.42
N ILE A 92 -7.08 9.82 -6.10
CA ILE A 92 -8.08 8.84 -5.66
C ILE A 92 -7.72 8.27 -4.29
N ASN A 93 -6.45 7.94 -4.04
CA ASN A 93 -5.98 7.45 -2.75
C ASN A 93 -6.20 8.48 -1.63
N ILE A 94 -5.96 9.77 -1.89
CA ILE A 94 -6.26 10.84 -0.91
C ILE A 94 -7.76 10.90 -0.62
N ALA A 95 -8.60 10.84 -1.66
CA ALA A 95 -10.05 10.83 -1.48
C ALA A 95 -10.50 9.62 -0.64
N LEU A 96 -9.98 8.43 -0.92
CA LEU A 96 -10.27 7.21 -0.16
C LEU A 96 -9.77 7.28 1.29
N LEU A 97 -8.61 7.89 1.54
CA LEU A 97 -8.11 8.13 2.90
C LEU A 97 -9.07 9.02 3.71
N ILE A 98 -9.56 10.11 3.10
CA ILE A 98 -10.53 11.00 3.73
C ILE A 98 -11.84 10.27 3.97
N THR A 99 -12.35 9.54 2.98
CA THR A 99 -13.57 8.72 3.12
C THR A 99 -13.43 7.68 4.23
N GLY A 100 -12.27 7.02 4.34
CA GLY A 100 -11.98 6.07 5.40
C GLY A 100 -12.02 6.70 6.79
N PHE A 101 -11.51 7.92 6.94
CA PHE A 101 -11.63 8.65 8.21
C PHE A 101 -13.09 8.98 8.56
N ILE A 102 -13.88 9.40 7.56
CA ILE A 102 -15.31 9.72 7.75
C ILE A 102 -16.10 8.48 8.18
N THR A 103 -15.80 7.29 7.64
CA THR A 103 -16.54 6.08 7.98
C THR A 103 -16.31 5.60 9.41
N PHE A 104 -15.19 5.95 10.08
CA PHE A 104 -15.05 5.73 11.53
C PHE A 104 -16.08 6.53 12.33
N THR A 105 -16.34 7.77 11.95
CA THR A 105 -17.37 8.60 12.61
C THR A 105 -18.77 8.04 12.36
N ILE A 106 -19.04 7.53 11.15
CA ILE A 106 -20.31 6.88 10.81
C ILE A 106 -20.52 5.62 11.67
N ASP A 107 -19.51 4.74 11.75
CA ASP A 107 -19.59 3.54 12.58
C ASP A 107 -19.79 3.91 14.06
N PHE A 108 -19.10 4.95 14.55
CA PHE A 108 -19.31 5.42 15.92
C PHE A 108 -20.76 5.83 16.16
N VAL A 109 -21.39 6.59 15.25
CA VAL A 109 -22.78 7.04 15.39
C VAL A 109 -23.78 5.88 15.28
N ILE A 110 -23.58 4.95 14.36
CA ILE A 110 -24.52 3.83 14.11
C ILE A 110 -24.51 2.83 15.27
N TRP A 111 -23.33 2.52 15.80
CA TRP A 111 -23.16 1.41 16.74
C TRP A 111 -23.11 1.85 18.20
N TYR A 112 -23.16 3.15 18.51
CA TYR A 112 -23.19 3.63 19.89
C TYR A 112 -24.50 3.25 20.61
N PRO A 113 -24.47 2.76 21.86
CA PRO A 113 -23.30 2.55 22.73
C PRO A 113 -22.62 1.18 22.61
N HIS A 114 -23.15 0.27 21.78
CA HIS A 114 -22.68 -1.11 21.61
C HIS A 114 -21.54 -1.26 20.58
N LEU A 115 -20.67 -0.26 20.47
CA LEU A 115 -19.59 -0.24 19.47
C LEU A 115 -18.61 -1.40 19.72
N PRO A 116 -18.31 -2.25 18.72
CA PRO A 116 -17.34 -3.33 18.87
C PRO A 116 -15.91 -2.77 18.90
N LEU A 117 -15.45 -2.37 20.09
CA LEU A 117 -14.14 -1.73 20.29
C LEU A 117 -12.96 -2.54 19.73
N GLY A 118 -13.01 -3.86 19.84
CA GLY A 118 -11.99 -4.74 19.26
C GLY A 118 -11.94 -4.64 17.74
N GLY A 119 -13.10 -4.67 17.07
CA GLY A 119 -13.21 -4.52 15.62
C GLY A 119 -12.75 -3.15 15.14
N VAL A 120 -13.16 -2.08 15.83
CA VAL A 120 -12.73 -0.71 15.51
C VAL A 120 -11.23 -0.54 15.66
N SER A 121 -10.64 -1.09 16.72
CA SER A 121 -9.18 -1.02 16.95
C SER A 121 -8.40 -1.74 15.86
N PHE A 122 -8.86 -2.92 15.45
CA PHE A 122 -8.23 -3.67 14.37
C PHE A 122 -8.38 -2.96 13.02
N THR A 123 -9.56 -2.41 12.74
CA THR A 123 -9.81 -1.58 11.55
C THR A 123 -8.92 -0.34 11.52
N LEU A 124 -8.72 0.33 12.67
CA LEU A 124 -7.81 1.46 12.79
C LEU A 124 -6.37 1.06 12.47
N PHE A 125 -5.94 -0.12 12.92
CA PHE A 125 -4.63 -0.67 12.54
C PHE A 125 -4.50 -0.84 11.02
N ILE A 126 -5.50 -1.43 10.35
CA ILE A 126 -5.52 -1.56 8.88
C ILE A 126 -5.45 -0.19 8.20
N TYR A 127 -6.24 0.78 8.68
CA TYR A 127 -6.26 2.13 8.13
C TYR A 127 -4.90 2.83 8.24
N ILE A 128 -4.26 2.75 9.41
CA ILE A 128 -2.92 3.30 9.62
C ILE A 128 -1.92 2.59 8.71
N PHE A 129 -2.01 1.26 8.57
CA PHE A 129 -1.14 0.50 7.68
C PHE A 129 -1.31 0.94 6.21
N ALA A 130 -2.55 1.15 5.74
CA ALA A 130 -2.84 1.68 4.42
C ALA A 130 -2.26 3.09 4.22
N LEU A 131 -2.34 3.95 5.23
CA LEU A 131 -1.73 5.29 5.21
C LEU A 131 -0.20 5.20 5.12
N LEU A 132 0.42 4.28 5.88
CA LEU A 132 1.86 4.04 5.80
C LEU A 132 2.27 3.55 4.42
N GLU A 133 1.53 2.63 3.81
CA GLU A 133 1.79 2.19 2.44
C GLU A 133 1.60 3.32 1.42
N TYR A 134 0.58 4.17 1.60
CA TYR A 134 0.40 5.35 0.76
C TYR A 134 1.64 6.27 0.82
N ILE A 135 2.16 6.53 2.02
CA ILE A 135 3.37 7.33 2.22
C ILE A 135 4.57 6.62 1.58
N ASN A 136 4.71 5.31 1.82
CA ASN A 136 5.77 4.46 1.30
C ASN A 136 5.87 4.55 -0.22
N TYR A 137 4.74 4.44 -0.90
CA TYR A 137 4.66 4.45 -2.36
C TYR A 137 4.79 5.86 -2.94
N TYR A 138 4.10 6.86 -2.40
CA TYR A 138 3.95 8.16 -3.09
C TYR A 138 4.85 9.29 -2.59
N HIS A 139 5.48 9.15 -1.43
CA HIS A 139 6.24 10.23 -0.78
C HIS A 139 7.64 9.78 -0.42
N THR A 140 7.75 8.84 0.51
CA THR A 140 8.97 8.53 1.23
C THR A 140 9.10 7.03 1.39
N GLN A 141 10.24 6.45 1.03
CA GLN A 141 10.49 5.03 1.18
C GLN A 141 10.61 4.65 2.67
N LEU A 142 9.64 3.87 3.13
CA LEU A 142 9.59 3.29 4.48
C LEU A 142 10.04 1.83 4.46
N SER A 143 9.67 1.07 3.42
CA SER A 143 10.12 -0.32 3.26
C SER A 143 11.52 -0.39 2.62
N TYR A 144 12.45 -0.99 3.37
CA TYR A 144 13.84 -1.15 2.95
C TYR A 144 14.19 -2.64 2.82
N ASP A 145 14.17 -3.16 1.60
CA ASP A 145 14.45 -4.58 1.33
C ASP A 145 15.94 -4.90 1.21
N ASN A 146 16.82 -3.90 1.29
CA ASN A 146 18.26 -4.06 1.06
C ASN A 146 19.08 -3.48 2.21
N ILE A 147 20.06 -4.26 2.67
CA ILE A 147 21.00 -3.91 3.75
C ILE A 147 21.74 -2.60 3.44
N SER A 148 22.04 -2.33 2.17
CA SER A 148 22.68 -1.07 1.77
C SER A 148 21.77 0.15 2.00
N ASP A 149 20.47 -0.01 1.81
CA ASP A 149 19.51 1.07 2.02
C ASP A 149 19.28 1.31 3.52
N ILE A 150 19.26 0.24 4.33
CA ILE A 150 19.21 0.32 5.80
C ILE A 150 20.48 1.01 6.34
N LYS A 151 21.68 0.63 5.89
CA LYS A 151 22.94 1.28 6.28
C LYS A 151 22.94 2.77 5.92
N HIS A 152 22.39 3.14 4.76
CA HIS A 152 22.24 4.54 4.39
C HIS A 152 21.28 5.28 5.33
N LEU A 153 20.14 4.68 5.69
CA LEU A 153 19.18 5.28 6.62
C LEU A 153 19.84 5.53 7.99
N ILE A 154 20.53 4.53 8.53
CA ILE A 154 21.22 4.63 9.84
C ILE A 154 22.30 5.72 9.80
N LYS A 155 23.09 5.79 8.71
CA LYS A 155 24.19 6.76 8.58
C LYS A 155 23.70 8.18 8.32
N SER A 156 22.70 8.36 7.46
CA SER A 156 22.24 9.69 7.03
C SER A 156 21.11 10.25 7.90
N LYS A 157 20.40 9.39 8.66
CA LYS A 157 19.17 9.69 9.39
C LYS A 157 18.08 10.36 8.53
N LYS A 158 18.17 10.22 7.20
CA LYS A 158 17.23 10.80 6.24
C LYS A 158 16.54 9.68 5.46
N LEU A 159 15.21 9.74 5.41
CA LEU A 159 14.43 8.85 4.58
C LEU A 159 14.60 9.21 3.10
N LYS A 160 14.71 8.20 2.24
CA LYS A 160 14.83 8.41 0.79
C LYS A 160 13.45 8.71 0.19
N PRO A 161 13.35 9.53 -0.87
CA PRO A 161 12.10 9.64 -1.60
C PRO A 161 11.75 8.30 -2.26
N SER A 162 10.45 7.98 -2.30
CA SER A 162 9.97 6.75 -2.90
C SER A 162 10.30 6.64 -4.39
N CYS A 163 10.29 5.43 -4.94
CA CYS A 163 10.57 5.23 -6.36
C CYS A 163 9.57 5.94 -7.27
N ILE A 164 8.27 5.97 -6.91
CA ILE A 164 7.24 6.70 -7.67
C ILE A 164 7.45 8.21 -7.54
N SER A 165 7.79 8.72 -6.35
CA SER A 165 8.07 10.14 -6.13
C SER A 165 9.23 10.63 -7.02
N LYS A 166 10.32 9.85 -7.12
CA LYS A 166 11.43 10.12 -8.05
C LYS A 166 10.98 10.13 -9.51
N ASP A 167 10.11 9.19 -9.90
CA ASP A 167 9.58 9.14 -11.27
C ASP A 167 8.65 10.32 -11.57
N PHE A 168 7.97 10.88 -10.56
CA PHE A 168 7.17 12.10 -10.71
C PHE A 168 8.03 13.34 -10.95
N GLN A 169 9.14 13.48 -10.21
CA GLN A 169 10.11 14.57 -10.36
C GLN A 169 10.80 14.58 -11.73
N ARG A 170 10.88 13.42 -12.40
CA ARG A 170 11.46 13.33 -13.74
C ARG A 170 10.58 13.97 -14.83
N ILE A 171 9.27 14.05 -14.62
CA ILE A 171 8.28 14.50 -15.62
C ILE A 171 7.65 15.84 -15.22
N SER A 172 7.92 16.34 -14.01
CA SER A 172 7.61 17.71 -13.61
C SER A 172 8.61 18.68 -14.20
#